data_AF-A0A952IFU9-F1
#
_entry.id   AF-A0A952IFU9-F1
#
_cell.length_a   1.000
_cell.length_b   1.000
_cell.length_c   1.000
_cell.angle_alpha   90.00
_cell.angle_beta   90.00
_cell.angle_gamma   90.00
#
_symmetry.space_group_name_H-M   'P 1'
#
loop_
_entity.id
_entity.type
_entity.pdbx_description
1 polymer ?
#
loop_
_entity_poly.entity_id
_entity_poly.type
_entity_poly.pdbx_seq_one_letter_code
_entity_poly.pdbx_strand_id
1 'polypeptide(L)' 'MILQIIALYFFLGLVFSIAFVAKGCSAIDPAAAKAGAGVRLLWVPAAILLWPLLLMKWLAAREG' A
#
# COMPACT_ATOMS: atom_id res chain seq x y z
N MET A 1 -15.73 -16.40 13.42
CA MET A 1 -15.81 -16.01 11.99
C MET A 1 -15.32 -14.59 11.72
N ILE A 2 -15.94 -13.52 12.26
CA ILE A 2 -15.55 -12.13 11.95
C ILE A 2 -14.07 -11.80 12.25
N LEU A 3 -13.53 -12.23 13.40
CA LEU A 3 -12.11 -12.00 13.72
C LEU A 3 -11.14 -12.63 12.71
N GLN A 4 -11.48 -13.80 12.13
CA GLN A 4 -10.62 -14.48 11.16
C GLN A 4 -10.58 -13.74 9.83
N ILE A 5 -11.71 -13.18 9.42
CA ILE A 5 -11.81 -12.36 8.20
C ILE A 5 -10.99 -11.09 8.35
N ILE A 6 -11.09 -10.42 9.51
CA ILE A 6 -10.29 -9.22 9.81
C ILE A 6 -8.80 -9.56 9.85
N ALA A 7 -8.42 -10.66 10.51
CA ALA A 7 -7.02 -11.10 10.56
C ALA A 7 -6.45 -11.41 9.17
N LEU A 8 -7.21 -12.10 8.32
CA LEU A 8 -6.81 -12.41 6.95
C LEU A 8 -6.67 -11.14 6.10
N TYR A 9 -7.61 -10.19 6.24
CA TYR A 9 -7.56 -8.90 5.57
C TYR A 9 -6.33 -8.09 6.00
N PHE A 10 -6.02 -8.08 7.30
CA PHE A 10 -4.82 -7.41 7.82
C PHE A 10 -3.54 -8.08 7.33
N PHE A 11 -3.50 -9.41 7.30
CA PHE A 11 -2.36 -10.18 6.81
C PHE A 11 -2.08 -9.89 5.32
N LEU A 12 -3.13 -9.90 4.49
CA LEU A 12 -3.05 -9.52 3.08
C LEU A 12 -2.60 -8.06 2.91
N GLY A 13 -3.14 -7.14 3.70
CA GLY A 13 -2.72 -5.74 3.71
C GLY A 13 -1.25 -5.55 4.13
N LEU A 14 -0.73 -6.40 5.03
CA LEU A 14 0.64 -6.37 5.49
C LEU A 14 1.62 -6.88 4.42
N VAL A 15 1.29 -8.00 3.76
CA VAL A 15 2.07 -8.49 2.60
C VAL A 15 2.03 -7.47 1.46
N PHE A 16 0.87 -6.87 1.22
CA PHE A 16 0.72 -5.84 0.19
C PHE A 16 1.53 -4.58 0.54
N SER A 17 1.52 -4.11 1.78
CA SER A 17 2.25 -2.90 2.16
C SER A 17 3.75 -3.06 1.99
N ILE A 18 4.32 -4.25 2.25
CA ILE A 18 5.74 -4.55 2.01
C ILE A 18 6.06 -4.40 0.51
N ALA A 19 5.24 -5.00 -0.36
CA ALA A 19 5.40 -4.89 -1.81
C ALA A 19 5.17 -3.45 -2.31
N PHE A 20 4.19 -2.75 -1.72
CA PHE A 20 3.83 -1.38 -2.04
C PHE A 20 4.94 -0.40 -1.66
N VAL A 21 5.55 -0.57 -0.49
CA VAL A 21 6.71 0.23 -0.07
C VAL A 21 7.88 0.01 -1.02
N ALA A 22 8.14 -1.23 -1.46
CA ALA A 22 9.25 -1.53 -2.36
C ALA A 22 9.04 -0.99 -3.79
N LYS A 23 7.86 -1.21 -4.39
CA LYS A 23 7.57 -0.90 -5.80
C LYS A 23 6.41 0.07 -6.03
N GLY A 24 5.37 0.01 -5.22
CA GLY A 24 4.12 0.78 -5.40
C GLY A 24 4.27 2.28 -5.13
N CYS A 25 5.09 2.67 -4.15
CA CYS A 25 5.29 4.07 -3.76
C CYS A 25 5.82 4.93 -4.92
N SER A 26 6.72 4.38 -5.74
CA SER A 26 7.27 5.07 -6.90
C SER A 26 6.36 5.00 -8.14
N ALA A 27 5.44 4.02 -8.19
CA ALA A 27 4.53 3.80 -9.31
C ALA A 27 3.23 4.61 -9.21
N ILE A 28 2.72 4.84 -7.99
CA ILE A 28 1.49 5.62 -7.79
C ILE A 28 1.74 7.13 -7.74
N ASP A 29 2.85 7.55 -7.13
CA ASP A 29 3.08 8.98 -6.92
C ASP A 29 4.57 9.34 -7.07
N PRO A 30 4.96 10.01 -8.17
CA PRO A 30 6.31 10.53 -8.32
C PRO A 30 6.67 11.58 -7.25
N ALA A 31 5.69 12.22 -6.60
CA ALA A 31 5.94 13.07 -5.43
C ALA A 31 6.30 12.25 -4.19
N ALA A 32 5.75 11.04 -4.02
CA ALA A 32 6.16 10.10 -2.98
C ALA A 32 7.54 9.50 -3.25
N ALA A 33 7.97 9.40 -4.51
CA ALA A 33 9.35 9.05 -4.87
C ALA A 33 10.37 10.14 -4.46
N LYS A 34 9.95 11.41 -4.39
CA LYS A 34 10.75 12.53 -3.88
C LYS A 34 10.64 12.71 -2.36
N ALA A 35 9.65 12.10 -1.71
CA ALA A 35 9.49 12.17 -0.26
C ALA A 35 10.57 11.32 0.44
N GLY A 36 11.23 11.89 1.44
CA GLY A 36 12.30 11.22 2.18
C GLY A 36 11.83 9.92 2.84
N ALA A 37 12.76 8.98 3.09
CA ALA A 37 12.46 7.64 3.60
C ALA A 37 11.56 7.62 4.87
N GLY A 38 11.66 8.65 5.73
CA GLY A 38 10.78 8.81 6.90
C GLY A 38 9.31 9.10 6.54
N VAL A 39 9.04 9.89 5.51
CA VAL A 39 7.68 10.15 5.02
C VAL A 39 7.11 8.88 4.38
N ARG A 40 7.94 8.14 3.64
CA ARG A 40 7.56 6.83 3.08
C ARG A 40 7.17 5.82 4.16
N LEU A 41 7.78 5.89 5.34
CA LEU A 41 7.44 5.06 6.50
C LEU A 41 6.07 5.43 7.13
N LEU A 42 5.70 6.71 7.15
CA LEU A 42 4.37 7.16 7.60
C LEU A 42 3.24 6.67 6.69
N TRP A 43 3.53 6.41 5.42
CA TRP A 43 2.54 5.87 4.48
C TRP A 43 2.31 4.37 4.63
N VAL A 44 3.20 3.63 5.31
CA VAL A 44 3.06 2.19 5.55
C VAL A 44 1.80 1.84 6.34
N PRO A 45 1.52 2.44 7.52
CA PRO A 45 0.29 2.15 8.25
C PRO A 45 -0.97 2.54 7.46
N ALA A 46 -0.93 3.66 6.73
CA ALA A 46 -2.02 4.07 5.85
C ALA A 46 -2.21 3.07 4.69
N ALA A 47 -1.13 2.54 4.12
CA ALA A 47 -1.16 1.56 3.05
C ALA A 47 -1.67 0.19 3.51
N ILE A 48 -1.39 -0.21 4.76
CA ILE A 48 -1.97 -1.42 5.36
C ILE A 48 -3.49 -1.24 5.53
N LEU A 49 -3.92 -0.06 5.99
CA LEU A 49 -5.34 0.22 6.24
C LEU A 49 -6.15 0.38 4.95
N LEU A 50 -5.56 1.02 3.94
CA LEU A 50 -6.18 1.35 2.65
C LEU A 50 -5.69 0.44 1.51
N TRP A 51 -5.16 -0.74 1.82
CA TRP A 51 -4.56 -1.64 0.83
C TRP A 51 -5.46 -1.97 -0.38
N PRO A 52 -6.80 -2.16 -0.29
CA PRO A 52 -7.61 -2.48 -1.46
C PRO A 52 -7.77 -1.26 -2.38
N LEU A 53 -7.90 -0.07 -1.81
CA LEU A 53 -7.97 1.19 -2.54
C LEU A 53 -6.64 1.51 -3.23
N LEU A 54 -5.52 1.30 -2.52
CA LEU A 54 -4.19 1.43 -3.11
C LEU A 54 -3.95 0.40 -4.22
N LEU A 55 -4.38 -0.84 -4.03
CA LEU A 55 -4.29 -1.89 -5.06
C LEU A 55 -5.07 -1.48 -6.32
N MET A 56 -6.30 -0.99 -6.17
CA MET A 56 -7.09 -0.47 -7.29
C MET A 56 -6.40 0.70 -8.00
N LYS A 57 -5.90 1.69 -7.24
CA LYS A 57 -5.14 2.81 -7.82
C LYS A 57 -3.85 2.33 -8.48
N TRP A 58 -3.18 1.32 -7.95
CA TRP A 58 -1.95 0.79 -8.51
C TRP A 58 -2.18 0.06 -9.84
N LEU A 59 -3.25 -0.73 -9.94
CA LEU A 59 -3.66 -1.33 -11.20
C LEU A 59 -4.03 -0.26 -12.23
N ALA A 60 -4.87 0.71 -11.85
CA ALA A 60 -5.28 1.80 -12.74
C ALA A 60 -4.08 2.64 -13.23
N ALA A 61 -3.09 2.90 -12.37
CA ALA A 61 -1.88 3.62 -12.74
C ALA A 61 -0.92 2.81 -13.63
N ARG A 62 -1.08 1.48 -13.73
CA ARG A 62 -0.30 0.63 -14.65
C ARG A 62 -0.95 0.45 -16.02
N GLU A 63 -2.23 0.78 -16.17
CA GLU A 63 -2.98 0.66 -17.43
C GLU A 63 -3.03 1.96 -18.26
N GLY A 64 -2.51 3.08 -17.73
CA GLY A 64 -2.35 4.35 -18.45
C GLY A 64 -0.89 4.67 -18.74
#